data_AF-A0A3B8KWH9-F1
#
_entry.id   AF-A0A3B8KWH9-F1
#
_cell.length_a   1.000
_cell.length_b   1.000
_cell.length_c   1.000
_cell.angle_alpha   90.00
_cell.angle_beta   90.00
_cell.angle_gamma   90.00
#
_symmetry.space_group_name_H-M   'P 1'
#
loop_
_entity.id
_entity.type
_entity.pdbx_description
1 polymer ?
#
loop_
_entity_poly.entity_id
_entity_poly.type
_entity_poly.pdbx_seq_one_letter_code
_entity_poly.pdbx_strand_id
1 'polypeptide(L)' 'GRFEDVTESAGLEEVGFGQGVAAGDIDGDGWPDLHVANIGGNRLYINNRDG' A
#
# COMPACT_ATOMS: atom_id res chain seq x y z
N GLY A 1 15.86 -11.93 8.85
CA GLY A 1 14.55 -11.50 8.34
C GLY A 1 13.96 -12.63 7.54
N ARG A 2 12.68 -12.92 7.72
CA ARG A 2 11.92 -13.84 6.86
C ARG A 2 11.08 -12.98 5.92
N PHE A 3 11.01 -13.37 4.65
CA PHE A 3 10.03 -12.83 3.72
C PHE A 3 8.80 -13.74 3.76
N GLU A 4 7.62 -13.15 3.80
CA GLU A 4 6.33 -13.81 3.72
C GLU A 4 5.49 -13.07 2.68
N ASP A 5 4.89 -13.82 1.75
CA ASP A 5 3.99 -13.24 0.76
C ASP A 5 2.59 -13.16 1.38
N VAL A 6 2.13 -11.93 1.60
CA VAL A 6 0.84 -11.60 2.22
C VAL A 6 -0.10 -10.88 1.24
N THR A 7 0.15 -10.98 -0.07
CA THR A 7 -0.56 -10.20 -1.09
C THR A 7 -2.08 -10.39 -1.01
N GLU A 8 -2.54 -11.64 -0.93
CA GLU A 8 -3.97 -11.98 -0.83
C GLU A 8 -4.58 -11.52 0.50
N SER A 9 -3.94 -11.86 1.63
CA SER A 9 -4.46 -11.52 2.96
C SER A 9 -4.49 -10.02 3.24
N ALA A 10 -3.60 -9.24 2.62
CA ALA A 10 -3.59 -7.79 2.69
C ALA A 10 -4.56 -7.12 1.71
N GLY A 11 -5.26 -7.88 0.86
CA GLY A 11 -6.18 -7.36 -0.16
C GLY A 11 -5.48 -6.59 -1.29
N LEU A 12 -4.22 -6.89 -1.57
CA LEU A 12 -3.37 -6.20 -2.57
C LEU A 12 -3.39 -6.90 -3.95
N GLU A 13 -4.50 -7.56 -4.28
CA GLU A 13 -4.64 -8.34 -5.52
C GLU A 13 -5.00 -7.49 -6.75
N GLU A 14 -5.24 -6.19 -6.57
CA GLU A 14 -5.65 -5.30 -7.66
C GLU A 14 -4.55 -5.15 -8.72
N VAL A 15 -4.93 -5.40 -9.97
CA VAL A 15 -4.07 -5.16 -11.14
C VAL A 15 -4.46 -3.83 -11.78
N GLY A 16 -3.57 -2.85 -11.68
CA GLY A 16 -3.74 -1.51 -12.25
C GLY A 16 -2.50 -1.04 -13.02
N PHE A 17 -2.68 -0.02 -13.86
CA PHE A 17 -1.56 0.66 -14.53
C PHE A 17 -0.94 1.70 -13.61
N GLY A 18 -0.16 1.22 -12.63
CA GLY A 18 0.57 2.08 -11.70
C GLY A 18 1.58 2.97 -12.43
N GLN A 19 1.61 4.25 -12.07
CA GLN A 19 2.53 5.25 -12.60
C GLN A 19 3.59 5.66 -11.58
N GLY A 20 3.28 5.52 -10.29
CA GLY A 20 4.21 5.85 -9.21
C GLY A 20 3.62 5.56 -7.84
N VAL A 21 4.51 5.51 -6.85
CA VAL A 21 4.17 5.32 -5.43
C VAL A 21 4.86 6.39 -4.60
N ALA A 22 4.17 6.88 -3.59
CA ALA A 22 4.73 7.71 -2.52
C ALA A 22 4.43 7.05 -1.17
N ALA A 23 5.39 7.14 -0.24
CA ALA A 23 5.24 6.67 1.13
C ALA A 23 5.25 7.86 2.10
N GLY A 24 4.36 7.85 3.08
CA GLY A 24 4.27 8.89 4.09
C GLY A 24 3.28 8.51 5.20
N ASP A 25 3.43 9.10 6.37
CA ASP A 25 2.52 8.91 7.51
C ASP A 25 1.31 9.82 7.33
N ILE A 26 0.22 9.27 6.77
CA ILE A 26 -0.96 10.03 6.37
C ILE A 26 -1.99 10.06 7.51
N ASP A 27 -2.09 8.98 8.29
CA ASP A 27 -3.01 8.89 9.43
C ASP A 27 -2.41 9.36 10.76
N GLY A 28 -1.10 9.64 10.80
CA GLY A 28 -0.39 10.19 11.95
C GLY A 28 -0.02 9.15 12.99
N ASP A 29 -0.02 7.87 12.62
CA ASP A 29 0.22 6.76 13.53
C ASP A 29 1.73 6.45 13.70
N GLY A 30 2.59 7.11 12.92
CA GLY A 30 4.04 6.95 12.93
C GLY A 30 4.56 5.83 12.02
N TRP A 31 3.70 5.21 11.22
CA TRP A 31 4.05 4.20 10.22
C TRP A 31 3.79 4.73 8.81
N PRO A 32 4.64 4.38 7.82
CA PRO A 32 4.41 4.82 6.45
C PRO A 32 3.19 4.13 5.83
N ASP A 33 2.29 4.93 5.29
CA ASP A 33 1.21 4.57 4.38
C ASP A 33 1.68 4.69 2.92
N LEU A 34 0.95 4.06 1.98
CA LEU A 34 1.28 4.10 0.56
C LEU A 34 0.18 4.75 -0.27
N HIS A 35 0.55 5.78 -1.04
CA HIS A 35 -0.30 6.33 -2.08
C HIS A 35 0.21 5.89 -3.47
N VAL A 36 -0.63 5.19 -4.22
CA VAL A 36 -0.32 4.67 -5.56
C VAL A 36 -1.12 5.44 -6.59
N ALA A 37 -0.41 6.10 -7.51
CA ALA A 37 -1.01 6.77 -8.65
C ALA A 37 -1.26 5.77 -9.78
N ASN A 38 -2.50 5.65 -10.26
CA ASN A 38 -2.84 4.76 -11.38
C ASN A 38 -3.65 5.48 -12.45
N ILE A 39 -3.65 4.91 -13.65
CA ILE A 39 -4.65 5.25 -14.66
C ILE A 39 -6.02 4.72 -14.20
N GLY A 40 -7.02 5.60 -14.13
CA GLY A 40 -8.39 5.22 -13.77
C GLY A 40 -8.73 5.33 -12.27
N GLY A 41 -7.76 5.68 -11.41
CA GLY A 41 -8.01 5.97 -9.99
C GLY A 41 -6.79 5.73 -9.10
N ASN A 42 -6.49 6.68 -8.22
CA ASN A 42 -5.42 6.50 -7.24
C ASN A 42 -5.90 5.63 -6.08
N ARG A 43 -4.95 5.00 -5.38
CA ARG A 43 -5.18 4.20 -4.18
C ARG A 43 -4.38 4.75 -3.01
N LEU A 44 -4.96 4.63 -1.83
CA LEU A 44 -4.32 4.87 -0.55
C LEU A 44 -4.42 3.59 0.27
N TYR A 45 -3.28 3.07 0.71
CA TYR A 45 -3.17 1.92 1.59
C TYR A 45 -2.66 2.39 2.95
N ILE A 46 -3.44 2.13 3.99
CA ILE A 46 -3.07 2.44 5.38
C ILE A 46 -2.36 1.24 6.00
N ASN A 47 -1.24 1.50 6.70
CA ASN A 47 -0.45 0.46 7.31
C ASN A 47 -1.05 -0.01 8.65
N ASN A 48 -1.58 -1.23 8.68
CA ASN A 48 -2.21 -1.81 9.87
C ASN A 48 -1.21 -2.41 10.88
N ARG A 49 0.10 -2.38 10.59
CA ARG A 49 1.18 -2.90 11.45
C ARG A 49 1.08 -4.40 11.76
N ASP A 50 0.47 -5.15 10.86
CA ASP A 50 0.10 -6.56 11.01
C ASP A 50 0.94 -7.51 10.16
N GLY A 51 2.13 -7.05 9.76
CA GLY A 51 3.07 -7.75 8.87
C GLY A 51 3.34 -9.21 9.20
#